data_AF-A0A1Q6YH34-F1
#
_entry.id   AF-A0A1Q6YH34-F1
#
_cell.length_a   1.000
_cell.length_b   1.000
_cell.length_c   1.000
_cell.angle_alpha   90.00
_cell.angle_beta   90.00
_cell.angle_gamma   90.00
#
_symmetry.space_group_name_H-M   'P 1'
#
loop_
_entity.id
_entity.type
_entity.pdbx_description
1 polymer ?
#
loop_
_entity_poly.entity_id
_entity_poly.type
_entity_poly.pdbx_seq_one_letter_code
_entity_poly.pdbx_strand_id
1 'polypeptide(L)'
;MAHSTLKQQFEIAPRGPYSLAASIDFLSGFAPAAHQAHETANHLHLAFVADGSEQSVGVCLREEDCTVIGEMYGEASKDVVRKQVARILSLDIDGSDFSTVGEHDPVVGKLQARYPGLRPVCFYSTYEAGAWILISHRIRITQAARLKARMARELGDIVDIHGEQEYAFPAPTRLLQLESFPGLFGRKIEYLHRLAEATIAGQLDAARLRSLPQEEALEALQQLPGIGIFSAEHILLRGAGEPDYLTLNEPRLPRAVTLAYHLKSEPSSQELRAISESWRPYRTWVTFLLRHMLEDETHEIASNYSGVPEN
;
A
#
# COMPACT_ATOMS: atom_id res chain seq x y z
N MET A 1 33.20 1.29 -10.98
CA MET A 1 33.42 0.15 -10.07
C MET A 1 32.18 -0.72 -10.14
N ALA A 2 32.30 -1.94 -10.64
CA ALA A 2 31.19 -2.84 -10.87
C ALA A 2 30.48 -3.18 -9.55
N HIS A 3 29.30 -2.59 -9.31
CA HIS A 3 28.36 -3.10 -8.31
C HIS A 3 27.73 -4.34 -8.92
N SER A 4 28.37 -5.50 -8.70
CA SER A 4 27.75 -6.79 -8.94
C SER A 4 26.68 -6.97 -7.85
N THR A 5 25.49 -6.39 -8.07
CA THR A 5 24.34 -6.55 -7.19
C THR A 5 23.99 -8.02 -7.12
N LEU A 6 23.96 -8.59 -5.92
CA LEU A 6 23.73 -10.01 -5.69
C LEU A 6 22.30 -10.36 -6.11
N LYS A 7 22.14 -10.79 -7.37
CA LYS A 7 20.83 -11.11 -7.94
C LYS A 7 20.33 -12.41 -7.34
N GLN A 8 19.26 -12.33 -6.55
CA GLN A 8 18.56 -13.50 -6.03
C GLN A 8 17.15 -13.55 -6.61
N GLN A 9 16.64 -14.76 -6.83
CA GLN A 9 15.29 -14.97 -7.33
C GLN A 9 14.43 -15.70 -6.30
N PHE A 10 13.14 -15.37 -6.30
CA PHE A 10 12.11 -16.06 -5.53
C PHE A 10 10.80 -16.13 -6.32
N GLU A 11 9.91 -17.00 -5.87
CA GLU A 11 8.61 -17.23 -6.49
C GLU A 11 7.51 -17.11 -5.43
N ILE A 12 6.35 -16.62 -5.86
CA ILE A 12 5.15 -16.54 -5.04
C ILE A 12 3.97 -17.00 -5.90
N ALA A 13 3.41 -18.17 -5.58
CA ALA A 13 2.20 -18.68 -6.21
C ALA A 13 0.96 -18.12 -5.47
N PRO A 14 0.16 -17.24 -6.08
CA PRO A 14 -1.08 -16.75 -5.49
C PRO A 14 -2.09 -17.90 -5.33
N ARG A 15 -2.81 -17.92 -4.20
CA ARG A 15 -3.97 -18.79 -4.02
C ARG A 15 -5.24 -18.05 -4.39
N GLY A 16 -5.98 -18.54 -5.39
CA GLY A 16 -7.14 -17.89 -5.98
C GLY A 16 -6.78 -16.86 -7.07
N PRO A 17 -7.78 -16.20 -7.68
CA PRO A 17 -7.57 -15.28 -8.81
C PRO A 17 -6.60 -14.14 -8.48
N TYR A 18 -5.67 -13.86 -9.39
CA TYR A 18 -4.70 -12.77 -9.28
C TYR A 18 -4.26 -12.32 -10.69
N SER A 19 -3.87 -11.05 -10.80
CA SER A 19 -3.23 -10.49 -11.99
C SER A 19 -2.21 -9.43 -11.56
N LEU A 20 -0.93 -9.64 -11.91
CA LEU A 20 0.11 -8.65 -11.69
C LEU A 20 -0.13 -7.42 -12.57
N ALA A 21 -0.59 -7.63 -13.81
CA ALA A 21 -0.95 -6.53 -14.72
C ALA A 21 -2.01 -5.61 -14.10
N ALA A 22 -3.06 -6.17 -13.48
CA ALA A 22 -4.06 -5.36 -12.79
C ALA A 22 -3.46 -4.57 -11.61
N SER A 23 -2.48 -5.16 -10.90
CA SER A 23 -1.76 -4.48 -9.81
C SER A 23 -0.89 -3.33 -10.33
N ILE A 24 -0.22 -3.53 -11.48
CA ILE A 24 0.54 -2.50 -12.20
C ILE A 24 -0.39 -1.35 -12.60
N ASP A 25 -1.49 -1.65 -13.28
CA ASP A 25 -2.47 -0.65 -13.72
C ASP A 25 -3.00 0.20 -12.55
N PHE A 26 -3.33 -0.44 -11.42
CA PHE A 26 -3.71 0.27 -10.20
C PHE A 26 -2.62 1.24 -9.72
N LEU A 27 -1.35 0.79 -9.67
CA LEU A 27 -0.24 1.61 -9.21
C LEU A 27 0.11 2.75 -10.17
N SER A 28 -0.12 2.60 -11.48
CA SER A 28 0.07 3.67 -12.47
C SER A 28 -0.88 4.86 -12.21
N GLY A 29 -2.08 4.60 -11.68
CA GLY A 29 -3.05 5.63 -11.28
C GLY A 29 -2.93 6.11 -9.82
N PHE A 30 -2.12 5.45 -8.99
CA PHE A 30 -2.09 5.68 -7.55
C PHE A 30 -0.83 6.42 -7.08
N ALA A 31 -0.86 7.75 -7.20
CA ALA A 31 0.22 8.67 -6.81
C ALA A 31 0.97 8.38 -5.49
N PRO A 32 0.32 7.97 -4.38
CA PRO A 32 1.01 7.72 -3.09
C PRO A 32 2.05 6.59 -3.10
N ALA A 33 1.85 5.62 -4.00
CA ALA A 33 2.75 4.50 -4.23
C ALA A 33 3.04 4.34 -5.73
N ALA A 34 3.05 5.44 -6.47
CA ALA A 34 3.28 5.41 -7.91
C ALA A 34 4.63 4.77 -8.21
N HIS A 35 4.63 3.87 -9.19
CA HIS A 35 5.84 3.34 -9.79
C HIS A 35 6.12 4.09 -11.10
N GLN A 36 7.37 4.04 -11.56
CA GLN A 36 7.70 4.55 -12.89
C GLN A 36 7.32 3.49 -13.93
N ALA A 37 6.53 3.88 -14.93
CA ALA A 37 6.26 3.00 -16.06
C ALA A 37 7.54 2.88 -16.89
N HIS A 38 8.05 1.65 -17.01
CA HIS A 38 9.30 1.35 -17.70
C HIS A 38 9.06 0.74 -19.07
N GLU A 39 10.03 0.85 -19.98
CA GLU A 39 9.90 0.42 -21.38
C GLU A 39 9.64 -1.10 -21.51
N THR A 40 10.00 -1.90 -20.50
CA THR A 40 9.65 -3.32 -20.43
C THR A 40 8.20 -3.48 -20.01
N ALA A 41 7.31 -3.61 -20.99
CA ALA A 41 5.91 -3.93 -20.77
C ALA A 41 5.76 -5.14 -19.84
N ASN A 42 4.94 -5.00 -18.79
CA ASN A 42 4.55 -6.03 -17.80
C ASN A 42 5.51 -6.33 -16.65
N HIS A 43 6.53 -5.51 -16.40
CA HIS A 43 7.35 -5.62 -15.18
C HIS A 43 6.95 -4.57 -14.14
N LEU A 44 6.96 -4.95 -12.87
CA LEU A 44 6.76 -4.03 -11.74
C LEU A 44 8.07 -3.88 -10.97
N HIS A 45 8.62 -2.66 -10.98
CA HIS A 45 9.79 -2.29 -10.19
C HIS A 45 9.36 -1.69 -8.86
N LEU A 46 9.87 -2.24 -7.75
CA LEU A 46 9.63 -1.77 -6.40
C LEU A 46 10.98 -1.49 -5.73
N ALA A 47 11.11 -0.36 -5.05
CA ALA A 47 12.25 -0.06 -4.18
C ALA A 47 11.78 0.32 -2.78
N PHE A 48 12.26 -0.39 -1.78
CA PHE A 48 11.81 -0.23 -0.39
C PHE A 48 12.85 -0.70 0.62
N VAL A 49 12.68 -0.27 1.87
CA VAL A 49 13.47 -0.77 3.00
C VAL A 49 12.91 -2.11 3.45
N ALA A 50 13.76 -3.13 3.53
CA ALA A 50 13.35 -4.47 3.94
C ALA A 50 12.90 -4.48 5.41
N ASP A 51 11.77 -5.13 5.70
CA ASP A 51 11.17 -5.17 7.03
C ASP A 51 12.17 -5.61 8.12
N GLY A 52 12.15 -4.91 9.26
CA GLY A 52 13.04 -5.23 10.39
C GLY A 52 14.52 -4.94 10.12
N SER A 53 14.84 -4.16 9.09
CA SER A 53 16.21 -3.80 8.72
C SER A 53 16.33 -2.32 8.33
N GLU A 54 17.57 -1.88 8.07
CA GLU A 54 17.89 -0.58 7.47
C GLU A 54 18.31 -0.72 6.00
N GLN A 55 18.20 -1.92 5.42
CA GLN A 55 18.69 -2.21 4.07
C GLN A 55 17.60 -1.94 3.04
N SER A 56 17.88 -1.03 2.11
CA SER A 56 17.05 -0.84 0.92
C SER A 56 17.27 -1.95 -0.09
N VAL A 57 16.19 -2.39 -0.72
CA VAL A 57 16.18 -3.42 -1.76
C VAL A 57 15.34 -2.96 -2.95
N GLY A 58 15.76 -3.41 -4.12
CA GLY A 58 15.02 -3.29 -5.37
C GLY A 58 14.47 -4.65 -5.77
N VAL A 59 13.26 -4.69 -6.31
CA VAL A 59 12.63 -5.91 -6.79
C VAL A 59 11.98 -5.65 -8.15
N CYS A 60 12.34 -6.47 -9.14
CA CYS A 60 11.61 -6.57 -10.39
C CYS A 60 10.67 -7.77 -10.31
N LEU A 61 9.38 -7.55 -10.56
CA LEU A 61 8.34 -8.57 -10.53
C LEU A 61 7.75 -8.76 -11.92
N ARG A 62 7.51 -10.01 -12.28
CA ARG A 62 6.78 -10.42 -13.48
C ARG A 62 5.92 -11.63 -13.17
N GLU A 63 4.89 -11.86 -13.98
CA GLU A 63 3.99 -13.00 -13.85
C GLU A 63 4.24 -14.00 -14.97
N GLU A 64 4.46 -15.27 -14.62
CA GLU A 64 4.60 -16.41 -15.54
C GLU A 64 3.77 -17.57 -15.02
N ASP A 65 2.93 -18.18 -15.86
CA ASP A 65 2.10 -19.34 -15.52
C ASP A 65 1.35 -19.20 -14.17
N CYS A 66 0.70 -18.04 -13.97
CA CYS A 66 0.00 -17.66 -12.74
C CYS A 66 0.87 -17.61 -11.48
N THR A 67 2.19 -17.53 -11.63
CA THR A 67 3.16 -17.39 -10.54
C THR A 67 3.87 -16.04 -10.65
N VAL A 68 4.01 -15.33 -9.54
CA VAL A 68 4.80 -14.10 -9.48
C VAL A 68 6.26 -14.45 -9.25
N ILE A 69 7.10 -14.11 -10.20
CA ILE A 69 8.55 -14.30 -10.14
C ILE A 69 9.18 -12.96 -9.78
N GLY A 70 10.00 -12.96 -8.73
CA GLY A 70 10.70 -11.78 -8.25
C GLY A 70 12.21 -11.91 -8.35
N GLU A 71 12.83 -10.89 -8.95
CA GLU A 71 14.28 -10.70 -8.99
C GLU A 71 14.65 -9.59 -8.01
N MET A 72 15.39 -9.91 -6.93
CA MET A 72 15.80 -8.93 -5.94
C MET A 72 17.24 -8.46 -6.13
N TYR A 73 17.44 -7.19 -5.80
CA TYR A 73 18.67 -6.43 -5.86
C TYR A 73 18.94 -5.84 -4.47
N GLY A 74 20.04 -6.27 -3.85
CA GLY A 74 20.45 -5.84 -2.51
C GLY A 74 20.88 -7.00 -1.62
N GLU A 75 21.23 -6.69 -0.38
CA GLU A 75 21.83 -7.64 0.56
C GLU A 75 20.88 -8.12 1.67
N ALA A 76 19.63 -7.65 1.68
CA ALA A 76 18.66 -8.09 2.68
C ALA A 76 18.30 -9.59 2.52
N SER A 77 17.73 -10.17 3.59
CA SER A 77 17.28 -11.55 3.56
C SER A 77 16.20 -11.77 2.50
N LYS A 78 16.46 -12.68 1.55
CA LYS A 78 15.49 -13.08 0.51
C LYS A 78 14.14 -13.47 1.07
N ASP A 79 14.13 -14.16 2.21
CA ASP A 79 12.89 -14.64 2.81
C ASP A 79 12.05 -13.49 3.39
N VAL A 80 12.71 -12.44 3.89
CA VAL A 80 12.06 -11.20 4.34
C VAL A 80 11.49 -10.46 3.13
N VAL A 81 12.30 -10.22 2.09
CA VAL A 81 11.87 -9.53 0.87
C VAL A 81 10.69 -10.24 0.21
N ARG A 82 10.75 -11.57 0.07
CA ARG A 82 9.66 -12.37 -0.50
C ARG A 82 8.36 -12.23 0.28
N LYS A 83 8.40 -12.28 1.62
CA LYS A 83 7.20 -12.11 2.47
C LYS A 83 6.65 -10.69 2.38
N GLN A 84 7.53 -9.69 2.32
CA GLN A 84 7.15 -8.30 2.18
C GLN A 84 6.47 -8.03 0.82
N VAL A 85 7.03 -8.56 -0.28
CA VAL A 85 6.39 -8.51 -1.60
C VAL A 85 5.04 -9.23 -1.59
N ALA A 86 4.95 -10.40 -0.97
CA ALA A 86 3.69 -11.12 -0.85
C ALA A 86 2.62 -10.26 -0.16
N ARG A 87 2.99 -9.55 0.92
CA ARG A 87 2.08 -8.61 1.60
C ARG A 87 1.73 -7.40 0.73
N ILE A 88 2.70 -6.80 0.05
CA ILE A 88 2.49 -5.63 -0.84
C ILE A 88 1.41 -5.92 -1.88
N LEU A 89 1.41 -7.13 -2.44
CA LEU A 89 0.48 -7.55 -3.50
C LEU A 89 -0.67 -8.43 -2.99
N SER A 90 -0.85 -8.55 -1.67
CA SER A 90 -1.86 -9.41 -1.03
C SER A 90 -1.85 -10.88 -1.52
N LEU A 91 -0.67 -11.41 -1.77
CA LEU A 91 -0.41 -12.81 -2.18
C LEU A 91 -0.24 -13.76 -0.99
N ASP A 92 -0.01 -13.21 0.20
CA ASP A 92 0.06 -13.95 1.46
C ASP A 92 -1.32 -14.28 2.06
N ILE A 93 -2.38 -13.66 1.52
CA ILE A 93 -3.78 -13.97 1.83
C ILE A 93 -4.29 -15.06 0.88
N ASP A 94 -5.00 -16.05 1.43
CA ASP A 94 -5.74 -16.99 0.60
C ASP A 94 -6.95 -16.29 -0.04
N GLY A 95 -6.92 -16.12 -1.36
CA GLY A 95 -7.99 -15.49 -2.14
C GLY A 95 -8.87 -16.49 -2.87
N SER A 96 -8.76 -17.79 -2.59
CA SER A 96 -9.50 -18.83 -3.31
C SER A 96 -11.01 -18.62 -3.25
N ASP A 97 -11.51 -18.19 -2.09
CA ASP A 97 -12.94 -17.95 -1.85
C ASP A 97 -13.37 -16.52 -2.19
N PHE A 98 -12.47 -15.65 -2.67
CA PHE A 98 -12.84 -14.26 -2.94
C PHE A 98 -13.94 -14.15 -4.00
N SER A 99 -13.90 -15.01 -5.02
CA SER A 99 -14.94 -15.06 -6.07
C SER A 99 -16.34 -15.34 -5.52
N THR A 100 -16.46 -16.17 -4.46
CA THR A 100 -17.76 -16.49 -3.84
C THR A 100 -18.41 -15.29 -3.17
N VAL A 101 -17.64 -14.27 -2.78
CA VAL A 101 -18.19 -13.00 -2.29
C VAL A 101 -19.05 -12.34 -3.38
N GLY A 102 -18.59 -12.39 -4.63
CA GLY A 102 -19.33 -11.84 -5.76
C GLY A 102 -20.56 -12.65 -6.16
N GLU A 103 -20.62 -13.94 -5.78
CA GLU A 103 -21.81 -14.78 -5.93
C GLU A 103 -22.90 -14.39 -4.93
N HIS A 104 -22.51 -14.07 -3.69
CA HIS A 104 -23.42 -13.63 -2.63
C HIS A 104 -23.84 -12.15 -2.77
N ASP A 105 -22.94 -11.31 -3.25
CA ASP A 105 -23.16 -9.88 -3.46
C ASP A 105 -22.94 -9.51 -4.93
N PRO A 106 -24.01 -9.36 -5.73
CA PRO A 106 -23.90 -9.07 -7.16
C PRO A 106 -23.19 -7.74 -7.49
N VAL A 107 -23.15 -6.79 -6.55
CA VAL A 107 -22.38 -5.54 -6.75
C VAL A 107 -20.89 -5.86 -6.68
N VAL A 108 -20.48 -6.68 -5.72
CA VAL A 108 -19.09 -7.15 -5.63
C VAL A 108 -18.73 -8.00 -6.84
N GLY A 109 -19.63 -8.89 -7.30
CA GLY A 109 -19.41 -9.69 -8.51
C GLY A 109 -19.15 -8.84 -9.75
N LYS A 110 -19.87 -7.71 -9.91
CA LYS A 110 -19.60 -6.74 -10.99
C LYS A 110 -18.24 -6.07 -10.85
N LEU A 111 -17.81 -5.72 -9.63
CA LEU A 111 -16.48 -5.16 -9.39
C LEU A 111 -15.37 -6.16 -9.72
N GLN A 112 -15.53 -7.42 -9.32
CA GLN A 112 -14.58 -8.50 -9.64
C GLN A 112 -14.49 -8.75 -11.14
N ALA A 113 -15.61 -8.69 -11.86
CA ALA A 113 -15.64 -8.79 -13.31
C ALA A 113 -15.01 -7.57 -14.01
N ARG A 114 -15.17 -6.36 -13.45
CA ARG A 114 -14.57 -5.12 -13.96
C ARG A 114 -13.06 -5.07 -13.72
N TYR A 115 -12.58 -5.63 -12.62
CA TYR A 115 -11.17 -5.63 -12.21
C TYR A 115 -10.65 -7.07 -12.00
N PRO A 116 -10.57 -7.87 -13.06
CA PRO A 116 -10.25 -9.30 -12.94
C PRO A 116 -8.86 -9.51 -12.33
N GLY A 117 -8.80 -10.29 -11.24
CA GLY A 117 -7.56 -10.62 -10.55
C GLY A 117 -6.96 -9.48 -9.73
N LEU A 118 -7.58 -8.30 -9.68
CA LEU A 118 -7.09 -7.20 -8.84
C LEU A 118 -7.30 -7.52 -7.36
N ARG A 119 -6.21 -7.48 -6.60
CA ARG A 119 -6.20 -7.54 -5.13
C ARG A 119 -5.75 -6.20 -4.55
N PRO A 120 -5.94 -5.96 -3.23
CA PRO A 120 -5.38 -4.77 -2.62
C PRO A 120 -3.87 -4.69 -2.81
N VAL A 121 -3.42 -3.54 -3.33
CA VAL A 121 -2.00 -3.21 -3.36
C VAL A 121 -1.66 -2.32 -2.16
N CYS A 122 -0.86 -2.84 -1.26
CA CYS A 122 -0.45 -2.22 0.00
C CYS A 122 0.78 -1.30 -0.19
N PHE A 123 1.02 -0.44 0.79
CA PHE A 123 2.31 0.22 0.95
C PHE A 123 3.38 -0.82 1.25
N TYR A 124 4.64 -0.46 1.01
CA TYR A 124 5.77 -1.38 1.15
C TYR A 124 5.96 -1.88 2.59
N SER A 125 5.58 -1.07 3.57
CA SER A 125 5.54 -1.43 4.97
C SER A 125 4.49 -0.62 5.73
N THR A 126 4.19 -1.06 6.94
CA THR A 126 3.45 -0.30 7.96
C THR A 126 4.13 1.02 8.31
N TYR A 127 5.46 1.04 8.32
CA TYR A 127 6.28 2.25 8.49
C TYR A 127 6.00 3.24 7.35
N GLU A 128 6.08 2.81 6.10
CA GLU A 128 5.84 3.72 4.96
C GLU A 128 4.37 4.15 4.87
N ALA A 129 3.42 3.28 5.22
CA ALA A 129 2.00 3.63 5.34
C ALA A 129 1.78 4.71 6.42
N GLY A 130 2.45 4.58 7.58
CA GLY A 130 2.39 5.57 8.65
C GLY A 130 3.02 6.90 8.22
N ALA A 131 4.18 6.85 7.55
CA ALA A 131 4.86 8.04 7.05
C ALA A 131 3.99 8.78 6.03
N TRP A 132 3.37 8.03 5.10
CA TRP A 132 2.41 8.58 4.14
C TRP A 132 1.27 9.35 4.82
N ILE A 133 0.65 8.75 5.84
CA ILE A 133 -0.43 9.40 6.58
C ILE A 133 0.05 10.71 7.24
N LEU A 134 1.18 10.67 7.96
CA LEU A 134 1.72 11.86 8.61
C LEU A 134 2.12 12.97 7.62
N ILE A 135 2.71 12.59 6.49
CA ILE A 135 3.09 13.51 5.40
C ILE A 135 1.84 14.14 4.77
N SER A 136 0.81 13.34 4.50
CA SER A 136 -0.40 13.77 3.79
C SER A 136 -1.35 14.63 4.63
N HIS A 137 -1.21 14.64 5.96
CA HIS A 137 -2.06 15.45 6.84
C HIS A 137 -2.11 16.92 6.42
N ARG A 138 -3.35 17.41 6.25
CA ARG A 138 -3.71 18.81 5.97
C ARG A 138 -3.12 19.40 4.68
N ILE A 139 -2.70 18.55 3.74
CA ILE A 139 -2.27 18.99 2.40
C ILE A 139 -2.97 18.16 1.33
N ARG A 140 -2.98 18.65 0.09
CA ARG A 140 -3.58 17.90 -1.02
C ARG A 140 -2.78 16.62 -1.28
N ILE A 141 -3.48 15.55 -1.65
CA ILE A 141 -2.87 14.22 -1.88
C ILE A 141 -1.72 14.27 -2.88
N THR A 142 -1.84 15.11 -3.92
CA THR A 142 -0.83 15.22 -4.97
C THR A 142 0.40 16.01 -4.54
N GLN A 143 0.21 17.01 -3.68
CA GLN A 143 1.31 17.68 -2.99
C GLN A 143 2.04 16.72 -2.03
N ALA A 144 1.29 15.90 -1.29
CA ALA A 144 1.86 14.88 -0.41
C ALA A 144 2.66 13.83 -1.17
N ALA A 145 2.14 13.35 -2.30
CA ALA A 145 2.82 12.39 -3.16
C ALA A 145 4.13 12.96 -3.73
N ARG A 146 4.12 14.20 -4.24
CA ARG A 146 5.34 14.90 -4.69
C ARG A 146 6.34 15.08 -3.55
N LEU A 147 5.87 15.41 -2.35
CA LEU A 147 6.71 15.55 -1.16
C LEU A 147 7.35 14.22 -0.75
N LYS A 148 6.57 13.12 -0.67
CA LYS A 148 7.09 11.77 -0.39
C LYS A 148 8.11 11.33 -1.44
N ALA A 149 7.84 11.56 -2.73
CA ALA A 149 8.78 11.23 -3.80
C ALA A 149 10.10 12.02 -3.69
N ARG A 150 10.05 13.32 -3.35
CA ARG A 150 11.28 14.10 -3.08
C ARG A 150 12.04 13.56 -1.88
N MET A 151 11.36 13.21 -0.80
CA MET A 151 12.01 12.60 0.37
C MET A 151 12.71 11.29 -0.01
N ALA A 152 12.09 10.43 -0.81
CA ALA A 152 12.74 9.21 -1.33
C ALA A 152 14.01 9.53 -2.13
N ARG A 153 13.95 10.52 -3.04
CA ARG A 153 15.10 10.90 -3.87
C ARG A 153 16.25 11.56 -3.11
N GLU A 154 15.94 12.43 -2.17
CA GLU A 154 16.94 13.26 -1.48
C GLU A 154 17.50 12.58 -0.23
N LEU A 155 16.72 11.71 0.41
CA LEU A 155 17.06 11.11 1.71
C LEU A 155 17.13 9.58 1.67
N GLY A 156 16.52 8.92 0.68
CA GLY A 156 16.49 7.47 0.56
C GLY A 156 17.67 6.90 -0.23
N ASP A 157 17.83 5.59 -0.18
CA ASP A 157 18.84 4.91 -0.97
C ASP A 157 18.38 4.74 -2.42
N ILE A 158 19.36 4.77 -3.32
CA ILE A 158 19.17 4.47 -4.74
C ILE A 158 19.42 2.98 -4.94
N VAL A 159 18.51 2.30 -5.63
CA VAL A 159 18.70 0.92 -6.06
C VAL A 159 18.61 0.84 -7.58
N ASP A 160 19.59 0.17 -8.19
CA ASP A 160 19.60 -0.09 -9.62
C ASP A 160 18.87 -1.41 -9.92
N ILE A 161 17.79 -1.32 -10.69
CA ILE A 161 17.01 -2.47 -11.17
C ILE A 161 17.11 -2.46 -12.70
N HIS A 162 17.83 -3.41 -13.27
CA HIS A 162 18.05 -3.51 -14.72
C HIS A 162 18.62 -2.24 -15.39
N GLY A 163 19.43 -1.44 -14.67
CA GLY A 163 19.98 -0.18 -15.17
C GLY A 163 19.07 1.04 -14.96
N GLU A 164 17.90 0.84 -14.34
CA GLU A 164 16.97 1.91 -13.97
C GLU A 164 17.14 2.24 -12.49
N GLN A 165 17.25 3.53 -12.18
CA GLN A 165 17.39 4.01 -10.81
C GLN A 165 16.03 4.14 -10.15
N GLU A 166 15.83 3.35 -9.10
CA GLU A 166 14.69 3.47 -8.20
C GLU A 166 15.12 3.99 -6.83
N TYR A 167 14.17 4.59 -6.11
CA TYR A 167 14.42 5.27 -4.84
C TYR A 167 13.56 4.66 -3.75
N ALA A 168 14.19 4.03 -2.76
CA ALA A 168 13.49 3.61 -1.56
C ALA A 168 13.10 4.82 -0.72
N PHE A 169 11.99 4.72 0.02
CA PHE A 169 11.72 5.70 1.07
C PHE A 169 12.83 5.63 2.15
N PRO A 170 13.19 6.75 2.82
CA PRO A 170 14.32 6.75 3.74
C PRO A 170 14.15 5.73 4.87
N ALA A 171 15.22 5.03 5.21
CA ALA A 171 15.24 4.10 6.33
C ALA A 171 14.95 4.81 7.68
N PRO A 172 14.43 4.11 8.69
CA PRO A 172 14.07 4.71 9.97
C PRO A 172 15.19 5.54 10.60
N THR A 173 16.42 5.03 10.62
CA THR A 173 17.56 5.78 11.19
C THR A 173 17.88 7.06 10.42
N ARG A 174 17.64 7.06 9.11
CA ARG A 174 17.85 8.23 8.24
C ARG A 174 16.81 9.31 8.52
N LEU A 175 15.55 8.95 8.77
CA LEU A 175 14.55 9.93 9.21
C LEU A 175 14.86 10.51 10.58
N LEU A 176 15.44 9.75 11.52
CA LEU A 176 15.79 10.28 12.86
C LEU A 176 16.85 11.39 12.82
N GLN A 177 17.63 11.47 11.74
CA GLN A 177 18.63 12.53 11.54
C GLN A 177 18.04 13.80 10.91
N LEU A 178 16.76 13.79 10.53
CA LEU A 178 16.15 14.87 9.76
C LEU A 178 15.70 16.01 10.67
N GLU A 179 16.43 17.12 10.69
CA GLU A 179 16.03 18.29 11.49
C GLU A 179 14.88 19.09 10.84
N SER A 180 14.88 19.18 9.50
CA SER A 180 13.85 19.87 8.72
C SER A 180 13.81 19.36 7.28
N PHE A 181 12.68 19.56 6.60
CA PHE A 181 12.54 19.26 5.18
C PHE A 181 11.52 20.20 4.52
N PRO A 182 11.84 20.86 3.39
CA PRO A 182 10.91 21.76 2.71
C PRO A 182 9.59 21.08 2.32
N GLY A 183 8.49 21.59 2.89
CA GLY A 183 7.14 21.04 2.70
C GLY A 183 6.62 20.21 3.88
N LEU A 184 7.49 19.84 4.83
CA LEU A 184 7.08 19.35 6.15
C LEU A 184 6.96 20.54 7.11
N PHE A 185 5.76 20.70 7.68
CA PHE A 185 5.43 21.82 8.55
C PHE A 185 4.92 21.34 9.91
N GLY A 186 5.00 22.23 10.91
CA GLY A 186 4.53 21.96 12.26
C GLY A 186 5.27 20.78 12.90
N ARG A 187 4.53 19.85 13.51
CA ARG A 187 5.08 18.69 14.23
C ARG A 187 5.34 17.46 13.34
N LYS A 188 5.29 17.60 12.01
CA LYS A 188 5.45 16.45 11.10
C LYS A 188 6.80 15.75 11.25
N ILE A 189 7.88 16.50 11.40
CA ILE A 189 9.23 15.93 11.66
C ILE A 189 9.22 15.13 12.97
N GLU A 190 8.71 15.72 14.05
CA GLU A 190 8.59 15.05 15.35
C GLU A 190 7.79 13.74 15.24
N TYR A 191 6.64 13.75 14.56
CA TYR A 191 5.83 12.55 14.38
C TYR A 191 6.53 11.48 13.52
N LEU A 192 7.25 11.88 12.47
CA LEU A 192 8.05 10.96 11.67
C LEU A 192 9.20 10.35 12.48
N HIS A 193 9.82 11.10 13.39
CA HIS A 193 10.82 10.55 14.31
C HIS A 193 10.21 9.50 15.24
N ARG A 194 9.06 9.80 15.85
CA ARG A 194 8.35 8.84 16.71
C ARG A 194 7.92 7.57 15.96
N LEU A 195 7.52 7.72 14.70
CA LEU A 195 7.22 6.60 13.82
C LEU A 195 8.47 5.75 13.53
N ALA A 196 9.61 6.38 13.25
CA ALA A 196 10.88 5.69 13.03
C ALA A 196 11.35 4.95 14.30
N GLU A 197 11.28 5.59 15.48
CA GLU A 197 11.57 4.95 16.78
C GLU A 197 10.68 3.72 17.01
N ALA A 198 9.37 3.84 16.76
CA ALA A 198 8.42 2.73 16.88
C ALA A 198 8.71 1.59 15.91
N THR A 199 9.17 1.90 14.69
CA THR A 199 9.60 0.91 13.69
C THR A 199 10.81 0.13 14.19
N ILE A 200 11.85 0.83 14.65
CA ILE A 200 13.08 0.23 15.20
C ILE A 200 12.76 -0.63 16.43
N ALA A 201 11.80 -0.21 17.25
CA ALA A 201 11.33 -0.95 18.41
C ALA A 201 10.41 -2.15 18.06
N GLY A 202 10.13 -2.42 16.78
CA GLY A 202 9.28 -3.52 16.33
C GLY A 202 7.77 -3.32 16.56
N GLN A 203 7.35 -2.12 16.98
CA GLN A 203 5.93 -1.83 17.24
C GLN A 203 5.08 -1.76 15.97
N LEU A 204 5.73 -1.53 14.82
CA LEU A 204 5.10 -1.52 13.51
C LEU A 204 5.30 -2.84 12.74
N ASP A 205 5.81 -3.92 13.35
CA ASP A 205 5.90 -5.19 12.64
C ASP A 205 4.52 -5.66 12.14
N ALA A 206 4.40 -5.90 10.83
CA ALA A 206 3.12 -6.20 10.17
C ALA A 206 2.55 -7.55 10.63
N ALA A 207 3.40 -8.56 10.81
CA ALA A 207 2.97 -9.89 11.25
C ALA A 207 2.45 -9.84 12.69
N ARG A 208 3.13 -9.10 13.57
CA ARG A 208 2.66 -8.81 14.93
C ARG A 208 1.31 -8.11 14.89
N LEU A 209 1.16 -7.02 14.13
CA LEU A 209 -0.10 -6.28 14.07
C LEU A 209 -1.27 -7.16 13.61
N ARG A 210 -1.06 -8.03 12.61
CA ARG A 210 -2.09 -8.98 12.13
C ARG A 210 -2.33 -10.16 13.07
N SER A 211 -1.44 -10.43 14.03
CA SER A 211 -1.62 -11.48 15.01
C SER A 211 -2.48 -11.06 16.22
N LEU A 212 -2.66 -9.75 16.41
CA LEU A 212 -3.48 -9.20 17.48
C LEU A 212 -4.96 -9.17 17.07
N PRO A 213 -5.91 -9.18 18.02
CA PRO A 213 -7.27 -8.73 17.77
C PRO A 213 -7.25 -7.34 17.11
N GLN A 214 -8.13 -7.13 16.12
CA GLN A 214 -8.10 -5.92 15.29
C GLN A 214 -8.20 -4.63 16.13
N GLU A 215 -9.04 -4.64 17.17
CA GLU A 215 -9.19 -3.53 18.11
C GLU A 215 -7.89 -3.24 18.88
N GLU A 216 -7.20 -4.27 19.38
CA GLU A 216 -5.93 -4.12 20.10
C GLU A 216 -4.81 -3.60 19.18
N ALA A 217 -4.78 -4.06 17.92
CA ALA A 217 -3.83 -3.54 16.93
C ALA A 217 -4.07 -2.04 16.66
N LEU A 218 -5.32 -1.61 16.52
CA LEU A 218 -5.69 -0.22 16.32
C LEU A 218 -5.40 0.65 17.55
N GLU A 219 -5.66 0.15 18.76
CA GLU A 219 -5.32 0.84 20.01
C GLU A 219 -3.82 1.03 20.16
N ALA A 220 -3.03 0.00 19.84
CA ALA A 220 -1.57 0.08 19.85
C ALA A 220 -1.03 1.12 18.86
N LEU A 221 -1.57 1.15 17.64
CA LEU A 221 -1.21 2.15 16.62
C LEU A 221 -1.57 3.58 17.04
N GLN A 222 -2.72 3.77 17.70
CA GLN A 222 -3.18 5.09 18.18
C GLN A 222 -2.35 5.64 19.35
N GLN A 223 -1.50 4.83 19.99
CA GLN A 223 -0.52 5.35 20.96
C GLN A 223 0.60 6.18 20.29
N LEU A 224 0.76 6.05 18.97
CA LEU A 224 1.78 6.80 18.23
C LEU A 224 1.33 8.27 18.04
N PRO A 225 2.18 9.26 18.36
CA PRO A 225 1.85 10.67 18.18
C PRO A 225 1.47 11.00 16.73
N GLY A 226 0.31 11.66 16.59
CA GLY A 226 -0.21 12.05 15.28
C GLY A 226 -0.99 10.95 14.56
N ILE A 227 -1.15 9.75 15.13
CA ILE A 227 -1.96 8.67 14.55
C ILE A 227 -3.31 8.62 15.26
N GLY A 228 -4.36 9.05 14.55
CA GLY A 228 -5.76 8.88 15.01
C GLY A 228 -6.37 7.56 14.50
N ILE A 229 -7.65 7.31 14.81
CA ILE A 229 -8.34 6.07 14.41
C ILE A 229 -8.27 5.80 12.90
N PHE A 230 -8.55 6.79 12.05
CA PHE A 230 -8.44 6.65 10.59
C PHE A 230 -7.00 6.31 10.15
N SER A 231 -6.01 6.96 10.76
CA SER A 231 -4.59 6.72 10.49
C SER A 231 -4.17 5.29 10.89
N ALA A 232 -4.65 4.81 12.04
CA ALA A 232 -4.41 3.45 12.52
C ALA A 232 -5.06 2.41 11.59
N GLU A 233 -6.31 2.62 11.20
CA GLU A 233 -6.99 1.78 10.20
C GLU A 233 -6.20 1.75 8.88
N HIS A 234 -5.71 2.90 8.42
CA HIS A 234 -4.89 2.94 7.21
C HIS A 234 -3.60 2.12 7.34
N ILE A 235 -2.87 2.23 8.46
CA ILE A 235 -1.64 1.46 8.68
C ILE A 235 -1.94 -0.03 8.75
N LEU A 236 -2.99 -0.44 9.45
CA LEU A 236 -3.37 -1.86 9.56
C LEU A 236 -3.80 -2.44 8.21
N LEU A 237 -4.67 -1.74 7.48
CA LEU A 237 -5.27 -2.24 6.24
C LEU A 237 -4.30 -2.15 5.05
N ARG A 238 -3.64 -0.99 4.88
CA ARG A 238 -2.80 -0.70 3.71
C ARG A 238 -1.31 -0.88 3.97
N GLY A 239 -0.88 -1.00 5.22
CA GLY A 239 0.50 -1.30 5.58
C GLY A 239 0.70 -2.76 5.99
N ALA A 240 -0.11 -3.26 6.93
CA ALA A 240 -0.01 -4.65 7.39
C ALA A 240 -0.77 -5.65 6.50
N GLY A 241 -1.72 -5.19 5.69
CA GLY A 241 -2.48 -6.03 4.76
C GLY A 241 -3.57 -6.84 5.46
N GLU A 242 -4.23 -6.28 6.47
CA GLU A 242 -5.39 -6.89 7.11
C GLU A 242 -6.53 -7.10 6.10
N PRO A 243 -6.97 -8.34 5.83
CA PRO A 243 -7.91 -8.61 4.74
C PRO A 243 -9.39 -8.37 5.09
N ASP A 244 -9.76 -8.42 6.37
CA ASP A 244 -11.17 -8.45 6.79
C ASP A 244 -11.52 -7.42 7.87
N TYR A 245 -11.40 -6.13 7.56
CA TYR A 245 -11.87 -5.07 8.44
C TYR A 245 -12.65 -3.99 7.67
N LEU A 246 -13.78 -3.58 8.24
CA LEU A 246 -14.63 -2.49 7.72
C LEU A 246 -14.19 -1.16 8.33
N THR A 247 -13.56 -0.31 7.52
CA THR A 247 -13.20 1.06 7.91
C THR A 247 -14.40 2.01 7.75
N LEU A 248 -15.06 2.32 8.86
CA LEU A 248 -16.08 3.37 8.87
C LEU A 248 -15.49 4.78 8.85
N ASN A 249 -14.22 4.93 9.19
CA ASN A 249 -13.56 6.22 9.23
C ASN A 249 -12.98 6.61 7.85
N GLU A 250 -13.09 5.75 6.84
CA GLU A 250 -12.71 6.06 5.47
C GLU A 250 -13.77 6.96 4.80
N PRO A 251 -13.46 8.24 4.55
CA PRO A 251 -14.46 9.21 4.10
C PRO A 251 -15.01 8.91 2.71
N ARG A 252 -14.29 8.17 1.86
CA ARG A 252 -14.74 7.84 0.51
C ARG A 252 -15.67 6.63 0.45
N LEU A 253 -15.73 5.80 1.51
CA LEU A 253 -16.49 4.54 1.48
C LEU A 253 -18.01 4.75 1.33
N PRO A 254 -18.68 5.64 2.09
CA PRO A 254 -20.12 5.85 1.93
C PRO A 254 -20.50 6.26 0.51
N ARG A 255 -19.74 7.17 -0.10
CA ARG A 255 -19.95 7.60 -1.50
C ARG A 255 -19.69 6.47 -2.50
N ALA A 256 -18.63 5.69 -2.31
CA ALA A 256 -18.33 4.55 -3.17
C ALA A 256 -19.46 3.50 -3.14
N VAL A 257 -19.98 3.19 -1.94
CA VAL A 257 -21.12 2.29 -1.76
C VAL A 257 -22.38 2.87 -2.38
N THR A 258 -22.65 4.17 -2.19
CA THR A 258 -23.81 4.84 -2.80
C THR A 258 -23.81 4.69 -4.32
N LEU A 259 -22.65 4.92 -4.95
CA LEU A 259 -22.49 4.80 -6.39
C LEU A 259 -22.65 3.35 -6.86
N ALA A 260 -21.96 2.40 -6.21
CA ALA A 260 -21.94 0.99 -6.62
C ALA A 260 -23.28 0.27 -6.41
N TYR A 261 -23.99 0.58 -5.31
CA TYR A 261 -25.27 -0.02 -4.96
C TYR A 261 -26.47 0.81 -5.45
N HIS A 262 -26.23 1.92 -6.15
CA HIS A 262 -27.26 2.85 -6.63
C HIS A 262 -28.21 3.33 -5.52
N LEU A 263 -27.64 3.65 -4.36
CA LEU A 263 -28.42 4.15 -3.21
C LEU A 263 -28.84 5.62 -3.45
N LYS A 264 -29.96 6.02 -2.85
CA LYS A 264 -30.48 7.40 -2.96
C LYS A 264 -29.70 8.42 -2.14
N SER A 265 -28.97 7.96 -1.12
CA SER A 265 -28.20 8.77 -0.19
C SER A 265 -27.05 7.93 0.37
N GLU A 266 -26.07 8.59 0.99
CA GLU A 266 -24.99 7.90 1.67
C GLU A 266 -25.52 7.03 2.82
N PRO A 267 -25.10 5.76 2.89
CA PRO A 267 -25.53 4.85 3.96
C PRO A 267 -24.92 5.28 5.29
N SER A 268 -25.71 5.14 6.35
CA SER A 268 -25.25 5.27 7.72
C SER A 268 -24.23 4.19 8.07
N SER A 269 -23.48 4.39 9.16
CA SER A 269 -22.57 3.40 9.74
C SER A 269 -23.24 2.04 10.00
N GLN A 270 -24.51 2.02 10.39
CA GLN A 270 -25.26 0.80 10.64
C GLN A 270 -25.62 0.07 9.33
N GLU A 271 -26.03 0.81 8.29
CA GLU A 271 -26.30 0.25 6.98
C GLU A 271 -25.01 -0.29 6.33
N LEU A 272 -23.89 0.45 6.44
CA LEU A 272 -22.59 -0.04 5.97
C LEU A 272 -22.18 -1.34 6.65
N ARG A 273 -22.42 -1.50 7.95
CA ARG A 273 -22.19 -2.76 8.66
C ARG A 273 -23.02 -3.88 8.06
N ALA A 274 -24.33 -3.67 7.95
CA ALA A 274 -25.26 -4.66 7.44
C ALA A 274 -24.91 -5.10 6.01
N ILE A 275 -24.58 -4.16 5.12
CA ILE A 275 -24.13 -4.45 3.76
C ILE A 275 -22.83 -5.25 3.80
N SER A 276 -21.86 -4.83 4.61
CA SER A 276 -20.52 -5.43 4.61
C SER A 276 -20.43 -6.86 5.16
N GLU A 277 -21.47 -7.37 5.81
CA GLU A 277 -21.46 -8.76 6.30
C GLU A 277 -21.38 -9.76 5.13
N SER A 278 -21.93 -9.44 3.96
CA SER A 278 -21.80 -10.26 2.75
C SER A 278 -20.36 -10.28 2.20
N TRP A 279 -19.52 -9.33 2.61
CA TRP A 279 -18.15 -9.18 2.09
C TRP A 279 -17.14 -10.03 2.84
N ARG A 280 -17.53 -10.65 3.96
CA ARG A 280 -16.62 -11.49 4.76
C ARG A 280 -16.18 -12.73 3.96
N PRO A 281 -14.93 -13.20 4.15
CA PRO A 281 -13.89 -12.68 5.02
C PRO A 281 -12.95 -11.68 4.31
N TYR A 282 -13.47 -10.84 3.40
CA TYR A 282 -12.68 -9.97 2.53
C TYR A 282 -13.17 -8.51 2.56
N ARG A 283 -13.69 -8.01 3.70
CA ARG A 283 -14.26 -6.65 3.81
C ARG A 283 -13.29 -5.56 3.37
N THR A 284 -11.99 -5.72 3.62
CA THR A 284 -10.98 -4.74 3.20
C THR A 284 -10.75 -4.80 1.68
N TRP A 285 -10.83 -5.98 1.08
CA TRP A 285 -10.66 -6.15 -0.37
C TRP A 285 -11.84 -5.57 -1.14
N VAL A 286 -13.06 -5.80 -0.66
CA VAL A 286 -14.26 -5.19 -1.25
C VAL A 286 -14.22 -3.67 -1.10
N THR A 287 -13.84 -3.16 0.09
CA THR A 287 -13.63 -1.72 0.32
C THR A 287 -12.59 -1.13 -0.64
N PHE A 288 -11.50 -1.86 -0.90
CA PHE A 288 -10.47 -1.46 -1.87
C PHE A 288 -11.05 -1.35 -3.29
N LEU A 289 -11.78 -2.37 -3.78
CA LEU A 289 -12.38 -2.34 -5.11
C LEU A 289 -13.44 -1.23 -5.26
N LEU A 290 -14.27 -1.02 -4.24
CA LEU A 290 -15.25 0.08 -4.23
C LEU A 290 -14.58 1.45 -4.37
N ARG A 291 -13.47 1.66 -3.65
CA ARG A 291 -12.70 2.91 -3.74
C ARG A 291 -11.97 3.07 -5.06
N HIS A 292 -11.43 1.98 -5.60
CA HIS A 292 -10.81 2.00 -6.92
C HIS A 292 -11.84 2.35 -7.99
N MET A 293 -13.02 1.74 -7.95
CA MET A 293 -14.14 2.11 -8.82
C MET A 293 -14.52 3.57 -8.68
N LEU A 294 -14.66 4.07 -7.45
CA LEU A 294 -14.97 5.49 -7.24
C LEU A 294 -13.90 6.39 -7.86
N GLU A 295 -12.62 6.03 -7.76
CA GLU A 295 -11.53 6.77 -8.37
C GLU A 295 -11.59 6.73 -9.90
N ASP A 296 -11.84 5.58 -10.51
CA ASP A 296 -11.97 5.47 -11.97
C ASP A 296 -13.14 6.29 -12.52
N GLU A 297 -14.22 6.42 -11.75
CA GLU A 297 -15.39 7.22 -12.16
C GLU A 297 -15.17 8.72 -11.94
N THR A 298 -14.43 9.13 -10.89
CA THR A 298 -14.33 10.55 -10.51
C THR A 298 -13.00 11.21 -10.85
N HIS A 299 -11.94 10.42 -11.04
CA HIS A 299 -10.56 10.84 -11.24
C HIS A 299 -10.04 11.83 -10.18
N GLU A 300 -10.60 11.84 -8.97
CA GLU A 300 -10.30 12.87 -7.95
C GLU A 300 -8.84 12.85 -7.46
N ILE A 301 -8.20 11.68 -7.41
CA ILE A 301 -6.79 11.52 -7.09
C ILE A 301 -5.93 11.73 -8.35
N ALA A 302 -6.29 11.09 -9.46
CA ALA A 302 -5.46 11.04 -10.67
C ALA A 302 -5.46 12.36 -11.49
N SER A 303 -6.61 13.03 -11.65
CA SER A 303 -6.72 14.31 -12.40
C SER A 303 -5.86 15.43 -11.81
N ASN A 304 -5.43 15.28 -10.55
CA ASN A 304 -4.57 16.23 -9.86
C ASN A 304 -3.07 15.86 -9.93
N TYR A 305 -2.73 14.72 -10.53
CA TYR A 305 -1.36 14.17 -10.61
C TYR A 305 -0.94 14.04 -12.09
N SER A 306 -0.66 15.17 -12.74
CA SER A 306 0.17 15.16 -13.95
C SER A 306 1.61 14.86 -13.51
N GLY A 307 2.04 13.61 -13.64
CA GLY A 307 3.41 13.15 -13.33
C GLY A 307 4.51 13.77 -14.21
N VAL A 308 4.19 14.81 -14.98
CA VAL A 308 5.16 15.58 -15.73
C VAL A 308 5.83 16.56 -14.76
N PRO A 309 7.17 16.50 -14.59
CA PRO A 309 7.88 17.57 -13.93
C PRO A 309 7.65 18.86 -14.74
N GLU A 310 7.09 19.89 -14.10
CA GLU A 310 7.23 21.24 -14.65
C GLU A 310 8.72 21.57 -14.60
N ASN A 311 9.32 21.73 -15.79
CA ASN A 311 10.72 22.11 -16.01
C ASN A 311 11.11 23.37 -15.22
#